data_AF-A0A9W7HWI6-F1
#
_entry.id   AF-A0A9W7HWI6-F1
#
_cell.length_a   1.000
_cell.length_b   1.000
_cell.length_c   1.000
_cell.angle_alpha   90.00
_cell.angle_beta   90.00
_cell.angle_gamma   90.00
#
_symmetry.space_group_name_H-M   'P 1'
#
loop_
_entity.id
_entity.type
_entity.pdbx_description
1 polymer ?
#
loop_
_entity_poly.entity_id
_entity_poly.type
_entity_poly.pdbx_seq_one_letter_code
_entity_poly.pdbx_strand_id
1 'polypeptide(L)'
;MKVYLRSLGLWKVVETDEEPPTLRANHTLAQLKAYDEEMLKNDRALICIHSGLADNVFTSIMDLETLKGVWDKLKKIHEEDDRVKKTKLLTLKREFAMLQMKKDELIKDFSNMLMDIVNQIQLYGEDLLDGKEKDKSKFQCTFCCKPDHTDKFCWTNKK
;
A
#
# COMPACT_ATOMS: atom_id res chain seq x y z
N MET A 1 9.47 5.47 0.49
CA MET A 1 10.23 6.50 -0.26
C MET A 1 9.61 7.92 -0.20
N LYS A 2 8.27 8.10 -0.28
CA LYS A 2 7.62 9.43 -0.24
C LYS A 2 8.05 10.35 0.92
N VAL A 3 8.09 9.84 2.15
CA VAL A 3 8.50 10.62 3.34
C VAL A 3 9.96 11.08 3.23
N TYR A 4 10.85 10.19 2.77
CA TYR A 4 12.28 10.48 2.58
C TYR A 4 12.49 11.61 1.56
N LEU A 5 11.89 11.50 0.37
CA LEU A 5 11.97 12.54 -0.66
C LEU A 5 11.36 13.87 -0.21
N ARG A 6 10.30 13.85 0.61
CA ARG A 6 9.71 15.07 1.17
C ARG A 6 10.68 15.77 2.12
N SER A 7 11.39 15.01 2.96
CA SER A 7 12.40 15.58 3.88
C SER A 7 13.55 16.27 3.13
N LEU A 8 13.85 15.81 1.92
CA LEU A 8 14.87 16.40 1.03
C LEU A 8 14.32 17.52 0.12
N GLY A 9 13.03 17.85 0.19
CA GLY A 9 12.39 18.82 -0.69
C GLY A 9 12.24 18.35 -2.15
N LEU A 10 12.48 17.07 -2.44
CA LEU A 10 12.49 16.50 -3.79
C LEU A 10 11.11 15.94 -4.21
N TRP A 11 10.19 15.75 -3.27
CA TRP A 11 8.89 15.11 -3.56
C TRP A 11 8.08 15.85 -4.64
N LYS A 12 8.13 17.19 -4.67
CA LYS A 12 7.42 17.96 -5.69
C LYS A 12 7.87 17.60 -7.11
N VAL A 13 9.16 17.35 -7.32
CA VAL A 13 9.70 17.03 -8.64
C VAL A 13 9.25 15.64 -9.11
N VAL A 14 8.97 14.72 -8.16
CA VAL A 14 8.43 13.39 -8.45
C VAL A 14 6.91 13.39 -8.66
N GLU A 15 6.20 14.26 -7.94
CA GLU A 15 4.73 14.35 -7.97
C GLU A 15 4.21 15.20 -9.13
N THR A 16 4.97 16.22 -9.54
CA THR A 16 4.59 17.10 -10.65
C THR A 16 4.96 16.38 -11.94
N ASP A 17 3.97 15.94 -12.71
CA ASP A 17 4.13 15.29 -14.03
C ASP A 17 4.74 16.20 -15.11
N GLU A 18 5.29 17.35 -14.70
CA GLU A 18 5.88 18.37 -15.55
C GLU A 18 7.31 17.99 -15.89
N GLU A 19 7.56 17.84 -17.20
CA GLU A 19 8.92 17.82 -17.71
C GLU A 19 9.60 19.15 -17.40
N PRO A 20 10.93 19.14 -17.17
CA PRO A 20 11.66 20.36 -16.92
C PRO A 20 11.37 21.43 -17.99
N PRO A 21 11.20 22.71 -17.61
CA PRO A 21 10.77 23.74 -18.54
C PRO A 21 11.70 23.82 -19.76
N THR A 22 11.16 23.71 -20.98
CA THR A 22 11.97 23.89 -22.19
C THR A 22 12.48 25.33 -22.27
N LEU A 23 13.81 25.52 -22.28
CA LEU A 23 14.41 26.84 -22.47
C LEU A 23 14.01 27.39 -23.85
N ARG A 24 13.34 28.55 -23.87
CA ARG A 24 13.04 29.27 -25.13
C ARG A 24 14.30 29.95 -25.68
N ALA A 25 14.29 30.26 -26.98
CA ALA A 25 15.30 31.15 -27.57
C ALA A 25 15.25 32.53 -26.88
N ASN A 26 16.42 33.10 -26.58
CA ASN A 26 16.61 34.36 -25.84
C ASN A 26 16.32 34.30 -24.33
N HIS A 27 16.83 33.26 -23.64
CA HIS A 27 16.76 33.15 -22.19
C HIS A 27 17.65 34.16 -21.48
N THR A 28 17.15 34.70 -20.37
CA THR A 28 17.93 35.51 -19.43
C THR A 28 18.79 34.63 -18.54
N LEU A 29 19.87 35.19 -17.98
CA LEU A 29 20.74 34.46 -17.04
C LEU A 29 19.98 33.90 -15.82
N ALA A 30 18.95 34.62 -15.34
CA ALA A 30 18.11 34.16 -14.24
C ALA A 30 17.27 32.92 -14.62
N GLN A 31 16.75 32.86 -15.84
CA GLN A 31 15.99 31.71 -16.34
C GLN A 31 16.88 30.49 -16.54
N LEU A 32 18.11 30.68 -17.03
CA LEU A 32 19.07 29.58 -17.18
C LEU A 32 19.44 28.98 -15.82
N LYS A 33 19.76 29.82 -14.83
CA LYS A 33 20.06 29.35 -13.47
C LYS A 33 18.90 28.58 -12.84
N ALA A 34 17.67 29.08 -12.98
CA ALA A 34 16.50 28.39 -12.46
C ALA A 34 16.28 27.03 -13.13
N TYR A 35 16.53 26.93 -14.44
CA TYR A 35 16.48 25.66 -15.17
C TYR A 35 17.52 24.66 -14.64
N ASP A 36 18.78 25.09 -14.50
CA ASP A 36 19.86 24.23 -13.99
C ASP A 36 19.55 23.74 -12.56
N GLU A 37 18.99 24.60 -11.71
CA GLU A 37 18.56 24.23 -10.36
C GLU A 37 17.45 23.17 -10.34
N GLU A 38 16.47 23.25 -11.25
CA GLU A 38 15.42 22.23 -11.36
C GLU A 38 15.95 20.91 -11.94
N MET A 39 16.84 20.95 -12.94
CA MET A 39 17.50 19.76 -13.46
C MET A 39 18.32 19.05 -12.38
N LEU A 40 19.05 19.80 -11.54
CA LEU A 40 19.79 19.24 -10.41
C LEU A 40 18.87 18.58 -9.37
N LYS A 41 17.67 19.11 -9.13
CA LYS A 41 16.69 18.46 -8.24
C LYS A 41 16.16 17.16 -8.85
N ASN A 42 15.92 17.14 -10.16
CA ASN A 42 15.56 15.93 -10.91
C ASN A 42 16.62 14.82 -10.73
N ASP A 43 17.89 15.14 -10.98
CA ASP A 43 19.00 14.19 -10.86
C ASP A 43 19.14 13.67 -9.42
N ARG A 44 19.00 14.54 -8.42
CA ARG A 44 19.03 14.14 -7.01
C ARG A 44 17.87 13.20 -6.65
N ALA A 45 16.68 13.45 -7.20
CA ALA A 45 15.53 12.58 -6.98
C ALA A 45 15.76 11.19 -7.60
N LEU A 46 16.30 11.14 -8.82
CA LEU A 46 16.68 9.88 -9.48
C LEU A 46 17.68 9.09 -8.65
N ILE A 47 18.76 9.72 -8.18
CA ILE A 47 19.76 9.08 -7.34
C ILE A 47 19.14 8.53 -6.05
N CYS A 48 18.29 9.32 -5.39
CA CYS A 48 17.58 8.88 -4.17
C CYS A 48 16.70 7.66 -4.44
N ILE A 49 15.99 7.65 -5.57
CA ILE A 49 15.17 6.50 -5.97
C ILE A 49 16.07 5.29 -6.19
N HIS A 50 17.08 5.39 -7.08
CA HIS A 50 17.98 4.30 -7.42
C HIS A 50 18.66 3.68 -6.19
N SER A 51 19.09 4.52 -5.23
CA SER A 51 19.73 4.06 -3.99
C SER A 51 18.84 3.19 -3.10
N GLY A 52 17.52 3.27 -3.25
CA GLY A 52 16.56 2.52 -2.46
C GLY A 52 15.95 1.31 -3.17
N LEU A 53 16.39 0.99 -4.39
CA LEU A 53 15.87 -0.13 -5.18
C LEU A 53 16.69 -1.40 -4.98
N ALA A 54 16.03 -2.54 -5.05
CA ALA A 54 16.71 -3.82 -5.22
C ALA A 54 17.22 -3.97 -6.66
N ASP A 55 18.29 -4.75 -6.85
CA ASP A 55 18.99 -4.89 -8.14
C ASP A 55 18.07 -5.30 -9.30
N ASN A 56 17.11 -6.19 -9.05
CA ASN A 56 16.16 -6.64 -10.05
C ASN A 56 15.21 -5.51 -10.51
N VAL A 57 14.78 -4.66 -9.58
CA VAL A 57 13.93 -3.50 -9.89
C VAL A 57 14.76 -2.43 -10.60
N PHE A 58 15.99 -2.17 -10.13
CA PHE A 58 16.91 -1.24 -10.78
C PHE A 58 17.19 -1.61 -12.24
N THR A 59 17.52 -2.87 -12.51
CA THR A 59 17.76 -3.37 -13.87
C THR A 59 16.55 -3.15 -14.79
N SER A 60 15.33 -3.22 -14.25
CA SER A 60 14.09 -3.05 -15.03
C SER A 60 13.74 -1.60 -15.39
N ILE A 61 14.47 -0.63 -14.83
CA ILE A 61 14.26 0.81 -15.04
C ILE A 61 15.50 1.53 -15.57
N MET A 62 16.64 0.84 -15.75
CA MET A 62 17.92 1.51 -16.06
C MET A 62 17.97 2.13 -17.45
N ASP A 63 17.09 1.70 -18.35
CA ASP A 63 16.92 2.23 -19.71
C ASP A 63 16.06 3.50 -19.75
N LEU A 64 15.50 3.92 -18.61
CA LEU A 64 14.65 5.10 -18.50
C LEU A 64 15.48 6.32 -18.14
N GLU A 65 15.49 7.31 -19.03
CA GLU A 65 16.28 8.54 -18.86
C GLU A 65 15.54 9.62 -18.05
N THR A 66 14.22 9.51 -17.91
CA THR A 66 13.41 10.53 -17.24
C THR A 66 12.96 10.07 -15.86
N LEU A 67 13.00 10.98 -14.88
CA LEU A 67 12.46 10.75 -13.52
C LEU A 67 11.01 10.28 -13.57
N LYS A 68 10.22 10.87 -14.47
CA LYS A 68 8.83 10.50 -14.71
C LYS A 68 8.70 9.05 -15.19
N GLY A 69 9.46 8.67 -16.22
CA GLY A 69 9.46 7.30 -16.73
C GLY A 69 9.81 6.29 -15.65
N VAL A 70 10.88 6.56 -14.88
CA VAL A 70 11.28 5.76 -13.73
C VAL A 70 10.14 5.63 -12.71
N TRP A 71 9.54 6.76 -12.31
CA TRP A 71 8.47 6.78 -11.31
C TRP A 71 7.20 6.05 -11.77
N ASP A 72 6.80 6.21 -13.03
CA ASP A 72 5.65 5.53 -13.63
C ASP A 72 5.85 4.02 -13.72
N LYS A 73 7.06 3.59 -14.11
CA LYS A 73 7.42 2.17 -14.15
C LYS A 73 7.40 1.55 -12.75
N LEU A 74 7.92 2.25 -11.74
CA LEU A 74 7.87 1.79 -10.35
C LEU A 74 6.44 1.66 -9.82
N LYS A 75 5.56 2.64 -10.11
CA LYS A 75 4.13 2.54 -9.77
C LYS A 75 3.51 1.29 -10.39
N LYS A 76 3.79 1.03 -11.67
CA LYS A 76 3.27 -0.16 -12.37
C LYS A 76 3.77 -1.48 -11.76
N ILE A 77 5.07 -1.59 -11.46
CA ILE A 77 5.63 -2.79 -10.82
C ILE A 77 4.94 -3.06 -9.48
N HIS A 78 4.76 -2.03 -8.65
CA HIS A 78 4.08 -2.17 -7.37
C HIS A 78 2.60 -2.51 -7.50
N GLU A 79 1.89 -1.93 -8.46
CA GLU A 79 0.50 -2.29 -8.74
C GLU A 79 0.36 -3.75 -9.21
N GLU A 80 1.28 -4.23 -10.05
CA GLU A 80 1.33 -5.64 -10.49
C GLU A 80 1.62 -6.57 -9.31
N ASP A 81 2.58 -6.24 -8.45
CA ASP A 81 2.87 -6.98 -7.22
C ASP A 81 1.65 -7.07 -6.31
N ASP A 82 0.93 -5.96 -6.11
CA ASP A 82 -0.27 -5.93 -5.27
C ASP A 82 -1.43 -6.75 -5.87
N ARG A 83 -1.58 -6.77 -7.20
CA ARG A 83 -2.53 -7.65 -7.88
C ARG A 83 -2.17 -9.11 -7.67
N VAL A 84 -0.89 -9.48 -7.79
CA VAL A 84 -0.42 -10.85 -7.54
C VAL A 84 -0.68 -11.26 -6.10
N LYS A 85 -0.37 -10.40 -5.11
CA LYS A 85 -0.66 -10.66 -3.69
C LYS A 85 -2.15 -10.90 -3.47
N LYS A 86 -3.02 -10.02 -4.00
CA LYS A 86 -4.49 -10.17 -3.89
C LYS A 86 -5.00 -11.46 -4.51
N THR A 87 -4.52 -11.84 -5.69
CA THR A 87 -4.92 -13.09 -6.35
C THR A 87 -4.49 -14.32 -5.55
N LYS A 88 -3.26 -14.33 -5.02
CA LYS A 88 -2.77 -15.42 -4.15
C LYS A 88 -3.60 -15.53 -2.88
N LEU A 89 -3.88 -14.41 -2.23
CA LEU A 89 -4.71 -14.33 -1.04
C LEU A 89 -6.13 -14.88 -1.29
N LEU A 90 -6.77 -14.50 -2.39
CA LEU A 90 -8.09 -15.02 -2.77
C LEU A 90 -8.07 -16.54 -3.02
N THR A 91 -6.97 -17.05 -3.58
CA THR A 91 -6.80 -18.49 -3.82
C THR A 91 -6.69 -19.24 -2.50
N LEU A 92 -5.82 -18.80 -1.59
CA LEU A 92 -5.65 -19.39 -0.26
C LEU A 92 -6.94 -19.38 0.57
N LYS A 93 -7.73 -18.29 0.50
CA LYS A 93 -9.04 -18.22 1.14
C LYS A 93 -10.02 -19.26 0.62
N ARG A 94 -10.02 -19.53 -0.68
CA ARG A 94 -10.86 -20.57 -1.29
C ARG A 94 -10.40 -21.95 -0.86
N GLU A 95 -9.09 -22.20 -0.86
CA GLU A 95 -8.53 -23.45 -0.36
C GLU A 95 -8.92 -23.68 1.11
N PHE A 96 -8.73 -22.68 1.96
CA PHE A 96 -9.15 -22.72 3.37
C PHE A 96 -10.65 -23.04 3.53
N ALA A 97 -11.52 -22.39 2.76
CA ALA A 97 -12.97 -22.63 2.83
C ALA A 97 -13.38 -24.03 2.34
N MET A 98 -12.59 -24.64 1.45
CA MET A 98 -12.82 -25.98 0.92
C MET A 98 -12.08 -27.06 1.71
N LEU A 99 -11.25 -26.70 2.70
CA LEU A 99 -10.48 -27.65 3.47
C LEU A 99 -11.40 -28.59 4.25
N GLN A 100 -11.21 -29.88 4.06
CA GLN A 100 -11.89 -30.93 4.82
C GLN A 100 -10.89 -32.03 5.14
N MET A 101 -10.86 -32.44 6.40
CA MET A 101 -10.02 -33.53 6.85
C MET A 101 -10.52 -34.85 6.26
N LYS A 102 -9.60 -35.67 5.72
CA LYS A 102 -9.95 -36.99 5.19
C LYS A 102 -10.13 -38.00 6.32
N LYS A 103 -10.89 -39.07 6.06
CA LYS A 103 -11.19 -40.11 7.06
C LYS A 103 -9.93 -40.80 7.62
N ASP A 104 -8.91 -40.94 6.80
CA ASP A 104 -7.66 -41.64 7.12
C ASP A 104 -6.48 -40.69 7.36
N GLU A 105 -6.74 -39.38 7.43
CA GLU A 105 -5.71 -38.37 7.70
C GLU A 105 -5.46 -38.27 9.21
N LEU A 106 -4.20 -38.09 9.61
CA LEU A 106 -3.89 -37.84 11.01
C LEU A 106 -4.24 -36.41 11.37
N ILE A 107 -4.85 -36.20 12.55
CA ILE A 107 -5.21 -34.86 13.06
C ILE A 107 -4.00 -33.92 13.04
N LYS A 108 -2.81 -34.44 13.37
CA LYS A 108 -1.57 -33.67 13.37
C LYS A 108 -1.22 -33.14 11.98
N ASP A 109 -1.33 -33.98 10.96
CA ASP A 109 -0.97 -33.61 9.58
C ASP A 109 -1.96 -32.59 9.02
N PHE A 110 -3.25 -32.79 9.28
CA PHE A 110 -4.29 -31.82 8.94
C PHE A 110 -4.08 -30.47 9.65
N SER A 111 -3.75 -30.50 10.94
CA SER A 111 -3.49 -29.29 11.73
C SER A 111 -2.28 -28.52 11.22
N ASN A 112 -1.23 -29.20 10.76
CA ASN A 112 -0.06 -28.56 10.17
C ASN A 112 -0.43 -27.87 8.85
N MET A 113 -1.13 -28.57 7.95
CA MET A 113 -1.59 -27.99 6.68
C MET A 113 -2.50 -26.78 6.91
N LEU A 114 -3.42 -26.85 7.87
CA LEU A 114 -4.29 -25.75 8.24
C LEU A 114 -3.48 -24.53 8.70
N MET A 115 -2.49 -24.76 9.55
CA MET A 115 -1.60 -23.70 10.05
C MET A 115 -0.78 -23.07 8.93
N ASP A 116 -0.28 -23.86 7.99
CA ASP A 116 0.46 -23.35 6.83
C ASP A 116 -0.39 -22.41 5.98
N ILE A 117 -1.65 -22.78 5.70
CA ILE A 117 -2.57 -21.93 4.93
C ILE A 117 -2.89 -20.63 5.69
N VAL A 118 -3.16 -20.72 6.99
CA VAL A 118 -3.41 -19.54 7.85
C VAL A 118 -2.21 -18.60 7.85
N ASN A 119 -1.00 -19.13 8.02
CA ASN A 119 0.23 -18.34 8.00
C ASN A 119 0.44 -17.66 6.64
N GLN A 120 0.19 -18.36 5.53
CA GLN A 120 0.28 -17.77 4.19
C GLN A 120 -0.73 -16.63 4.00
N ILE A 121 -1.98 -16.78 4.47
CA ILE A 121 -2.99 -15.72 4.39
C ILE A 121 -2.54 -14.47 5.17
N GLN A 122 -2.02 -14.67 6.39
CA GLN A 122 -1.49 -13.58 7.22
C GLN A 122 -0.30 -12.87 6.54
N LEU A 123 0.60 -13.62 5.92
CA LEU A 123 1.74 -13.06 5.18
C LEU A 123 1.32 -12.14 4.02
N TYR A 124 0.19 -12.42 3.36
CA TYR A 124 -0.32 -11.59 2.26
C TYR A 124 -1.16 -10.38 2.71
N GLY A 125 -1.32 -10.15 4.02
CA GLY A 125 -1.86 -8.91 4.56
C GLY A 125 -3.34 -8.92 4.90
N GLU A 126 -3.92 -10.08 5.16
CA GLU A 126 -5.21 -10.16 5.86
C GLU A 126 -5.07 -10.90 7.19
N ASP A 127 -5.31 -10.18 8.28
CA ASP A 127 -5.73 -10.82 9.52
C ASP A 127 -7.06 -11.53 9.24
N LEU A 128 -7.06 -12.86 9.26
CA LEU A 128 -8.28 -13.69 9.17
C LEU A 128 -9.36 -13.29 10.20
N LEU A 129 -8.98 -12.50 11.21
CA LEU A 129 -9.82 -12.02 12.29
C LEU A 129 -10.61 -10.74 11.96
N ASP A 130 -10.30 -10.02 10.87
CA ASP A 130 -11.03 -8.77 10.54
C ASP A 130 -12.43 -9.03 9.93
N GLY A 131 -12.83 -10.30 9.81
CA GLY A 131 -14.16 -10.73 9.38
C GLY A 131 -15.21 -10.81 10.48
N LYS A 132 -14.87 -10.57 11.75
CA LYS A 132 -15.83 -10.54 12.86
C LYS A 132 -15.43 -9.52 13.93
N GLU A 133 -15.64 -8.23 13.66
CA GLU A 133 -16.05 -7.18 14.64
C GLU A 133 -15.87 -5.78 14.06
N LYS A 134 -16.67 -5.42 13.05
CA LYS A 134 -16.95 -4.01 12.74
C LYS A 134 -18.46 -3.79 12.67
N ASP A 135 -19.13 -4.15 13.77
CA ASP A 135 -20.42 -3.56 14.12
C ASP A 135 -20.41 -3.16 15.59
N LYS A 136 -19.53 -2.21 15.96
CA LYS A 136 -19.57 -1.53 17.27
C LYS A 136 -20.38 -0.24 17.21
N SER A 137 -21.20 -0.08 16.18
CA SER A 137 -21.93 1.15 15.90
C SER A 137 -23.40 0.85 15.65
N LYS A 138 -24.14 0.43 16.71
CA LYS A 138 -25.58 0.71 16.89
C LYS A 138 -26.18 -0.01 18.11
N PHE A 139 -25.73 0.35 19.31
CA PHE A 139 -26.60 0.25 20.48
C PHE A 139 -26.44 1.52 21.33
N GLN A 140 -26.66 2.67 20.71
CA GLN A 140 -26.80 3.92 21.47
C GLN A 140 -28.22 3.96 22.01
N CYS A 141 -28.36 3.93 23.33
CA CYS A 141 -29.63 4.17 23.97
C CYS A 141 -30.15 5.56 23.56
N THR A 142 -31.34 5.63 22.94
CA THR A 142 -31.95 6.88 22.46
C THR A 142 -32.38 7.80 23.61
N PHE A 143 -32.55 7.25 24.81
CA PHE A 143 -32.96 8.00 26.00
C PHE A 143 -31.81 8.69 26.72
N CYS A 144 -30.63 8.08 26.80
CA CYS A 144 -29.50 8.62 27.59
C CYS A 144 -28.21 8.76 26.79
N CYS A 145 -28.23 8.45 25.49
CA CYS A 145 -27.11 8.52 24.55
C CYS A 145 -25.86 7.72 24.95
N LYS A 146 -25.95 6.81 25.92
CA LYS A 146 -24.83 5.95 26.32
C LYS A 146 -24.72 4.70 25.43
N PRO A 147 -23.50 4.24 25.13
CA PRO A 147 -23.25 3.12 24.23
C PRO A 147 -23.25 1.74 24.93
N ASP A 148 -23.42 1.70 26.25
CA ASP A 148 -23.24 0.51 27.11
C ASP A 148 -24.52 -0.32 27.29
N HIS A 149 -25.66 0.12 26.75
CA HIS A 149 -26.93 -0.60 26.84
C HIS A 149 -27.94 -0.11 25.78
N THR A 150 -28.97 -0.93 25.53
CA THR A 150 -30.12 -0.57 24.65
C THR A 150 -31.26 0.08 25.44
N ASP A 151 -32.20 0.73 24.75
CA ASP A 151 -33.40 1.37 25.35
C ASP A 151 -34.18 0.46 26.32
N LYS A 152 -34.22 -0.85 26.04
CA LYS A 152 -34.88 -1.86 26.87
C LYS A 152 -34.27 -2.03 28.26
N PHE A 153 -33.00 -1.69 28.42
CA PHE A 153 -32.24 -1.82 29.66
C PHE A 153 -31.88 -0.46 30.26
N CYS A 154 -32.46 0.63 29.74
CA CYS A 154 -32.17 1.97 30.21
C CYS A 154 -32.87 2.27 31.53
N TRP A 155 -32.07 2.60 32.55
CA TRP A 155 -32.58 2.95 33.87
C TRP A 155 -33.48 4.21 33.86
N THR A 156 -33.28 5.13 32.90
CA THR A 156 -34.11 6.33 32.73
C THR A 156 -35.43 6.08 32.00
N ASN A 157 -35.61 4.89 31.40
CA ASN A 157 -36.84 4.49 30.70
C ASN A 157 -37.83 3.76 31.63
N LYS A 158 -37.49 3.55 32.92
CA LYS A 158 -38.44 3.06 33.92
C LYS A 158 -39.22 4.24 34.50
N LYS A 159 -40.26 4.67 33.78
CA LYS A 159 -41.45 5.26 34.38
C LYS A 159 -42.52 4.19 34.55
#